data_AF-A0A8B9YZ85-F1
#
_entry.id   AF-A0A8B9YZ85-F1
#
_cell.length_a   1.000
_cell.length_b   1.000
_cell.length_c   1.000
_cell.angle_alpha   90.00
_cell.angle_beta   90.00
_cell.angle_gamma   90.00
#
_symmetry.space_group_name_H-M   'P 1'
#
loop_
_entity.id
_entity.type
_entity.pdbx_description
1 polymer ?
#
loop_
_entity_poly.entity_id
_entity_poly.type
_entity_poly.pdbx_seq_one_letter_code
_entity_poly.pdbx_strand_id
1 'polypeptide(L)'
;MEGAEAEEQEWAAVAQDLLALGYEGCPGAASPGTSCPDFRALCARLAAELATLGALEREREEGTEALSAGDGPGAEEEFLRQLAGLLRELHCPDRELCGGDCAASLREPDARLRLLRFLCSEVQAARLLRLRSRLDPNPEPSCREEAEEGSGMVQELILTLQALGLPRPTRGTPACQLLQDLHAKEALASLSQSLRDQYGCRRSLLLKRLDLTTSAFHWSDRAEVLMGSVPDRGGRPNELEAPMPSWQSRREDGGGRKAGHQCWGRKKKKK
;
A
#
# COMPACT_ATOMS: atom_id res chain seq x y z
N MET A 1 -19.51 -23.71 21.05
CA MET A 1 -20.00 -22.45 21.63
C MET A 1 -19.18 -21.25 21.18
N GLU A 2 -17.87 -21.38 20.91
CA GLU A 2 -17.04 -20.26 20.42
C GLU A 2 -17.45 -19.63 19.07
N GLY A 3 -18.01 -20.41 18.13
CA GLY A 3 -18.35 -19.88 16.80
C GLY A 3 -19.49 -18.85 16.79
N ALA A 4 -20.49 -19.01 17.66
CA ALA A 4 -21.64 -18.10 17.74
C ALA A 4 -21.27 -16.77 18.41
N GLU A 5 -20.37 -16.81 19.40
CA GLU A 5 -19.86 -15.60 20.06
C GLU A 5 -18.96 -14.77 19.11
N ALA A 6 -18.19 -15.44 18.24
CA ALA A 6 -17.39 -14.77 17.22
C ALA A 6 -18.28 -14.08 16.17
N GLU A 7 -19.32 -14.76 15.68
CA GLU A 7 -20.29 -14.18 14.74
C GLU A 7 -21.00 -12.95 15.33
N GLU A 8 -21.41 -13.01 16.60
CA GLU A 8 -22.06 -11.91 17.30
C GLU A 8 -21.14 -10.69 17.50
N GLN A 9 -19.86 -10.92 17.84
CA GLN A 9 -18.85 -9.87 17.91
C GLN A 9 -18.62 -9.20 16.54
N GLU A 10 -18.63 -10.02 15.49
CA GLU A 10 -18.42 -9.57 14.13
C GLU A 10 -19.57 -8.69 13.60
N TRP A 11 -20.82 -9.04 13.94
CA TRP A 11 -22.00 -8.19 13.68
C TRP A 11 -21.98 -6.92 14.52
N ALA A 12 -21.54 -6.99 15.78
CA ALA A 12 -21.40 -5.82 16.64
C ALA A 12 -20.38 -4.80 16.08
N ALA A 13 -19.27 -5.28 15.51
CA ALA A 13 -18.28 -4.43 14.86
C ALA A 13 -18.88 -3.68 13.64
N VAL A 14 -19.63 -4.38 12.79
CA VAL A 14 -20.30 -3.75 11.64
C VAL A 14 -21.38 -2.76 12.07
N ALA A 15 -22.11 -3.06 13.15
CA ALA A 15 -23.06 -2.13 13.72
C ALA A 15 -22.36 -0.84 14.22
N GLN A 16 -21.19 -0.97 14.85
CA GLN A 16 -20.39 0.19 15.25
C GLN A 16 -19.91 1.01 14.04
N ASP A 17 -19.47 0.36 12.96
CA ASP A 17 -19.07 1.04 11.73
C ASP A 17 -20.24 1.81 11.09
N LEU A 18 -21.43 1.21 11.05
CA LEU A 18 -22.65 1.84 10.57
C LEU A 18 -23.04 3.05 11.42
N LEU A 19 -22.97 2.94 12.75
CA LEU A 19 -23.20 4.05 13.66
C LEU A 19 -22.18 5.17 13.44
N ALA A 20 -20.90 4.84 13.30
CA ALA A 20 -19.84 5.81 13.01
C ALA A 20 -20.05 6.53 11.66
N LEU A 21 -20.67 5.84 10.69
CA LEU A 21 -21.06 6.40 9.40
C LEU A 21 -22.34 7.25 9.46
N GLY A 22 -23.07 7.25 10.57
CA GLY A 22 -24.32 7.99 10.78
C GLY A 22 -25.58 7.21 10.40
N TYR A 23 -25.48 5.89 10.26
CA TYR A 23 -26.61 5.01 9.97
C TYR A 23 -27.19 4.43 11.25
N GLU A 24 -28.31 5.02 11.69
CA GLU A 24 -29.10 4.53 12.81
C GLU A 24 -30.13 3.47 12.34
N GLY A 25 -30.44 2.50 13.20
CA GLY A 25 -31.46 1.47 12.93
C GLY A 25 -30.93 0.17 12.32
N CYS A 26 -29.74 -0.29 12.76
CA CYS A 26 -29.33 -1.67 12.48
C CYS A 26 -30.35 -2.65 13.05
N PRO A 27 -30.70 -3.73 12.32
CA PRO A 27 -31.52 -4.80 12.88
C PRO A 27 -30.76 -5.42 14.06
N GLY A 28 -31.26 -5.19 15.28
CA GLY A 28 -30.56 -5.62 16.48
C GLY A 28 -30.46 -7.15 16.57
N ALA A 29 -29.27 -7.64 16.93
CA ALA A 29 -28.92 -8.97 17.44
C ALA A 29 -29.34 -10.22 16.64
N ALA A 30 -30.15 -10.11 15.59
CA ALA A 30 -30.60 -11.22 14.77
C ALA A 30 -30.32 -10.91 13.30
N SER A 31 -29.44 -11.70 12.69
CA SER A 31 -28.97 -11.59 11.31
C SER A 31 -30.13 -11.37 10.33
N PRO A 32 -30.44 -10.11 9.95
CA PRO A 32 -31.64 -9.80 9.19
C PRO A 32 -31.52 -10.44 7.80
N GLY A 33 -32.48 -11.28 7.42
CA GLY A 33 -32.49 -11.92 6.10
C GLY A 33 -32.70 -10.92 4.97
N THR A 34 -32.44 -11.32 3.73
CA THR A 34 -32.69 -10.50 2.52
C THR A 34 -34.16 -10.10 2.33
N SER A 35 -35.08 -10.90 2.86
CA SER A 35 -36.52 -10.58 2.86
C SER A 35 -36.88 -9.46 3.85
N CYS A 36 -35.98 -9.08 4.76
CA CYS A 36 -36.21 -7.99 5.72
C CYS A 36 -36.20 -6.63 4.99
N PRO A 37 -37.30 -5.84 5.07
CA PRO A 37 -37.36 -4.55 4.42
C PRO A 37 -36.35 -3.55 4.99
N ASP A 38 -36.04 -3.62 6.29
CA ASP A 38 -35.08 -2.74 6.94
C ASP A 38 -33.65 -2.96 6.44
N PHE A 39 -33.28 -4.22 6.20
CA PHE A 39 -31.98 -4.57 5.60
C PHE A 39 -31.87 -4.06 4.16
N ARG A 40 -32.90 -4.29 3.34
CA ARG A 40 -32.93 -3.77 1.96
C ARG A 40 -32.89 -2.25 1.93
N ALA A 41 -33.61 -1.60 2.83
CA ALA A 41 -33.58 -0.15 3.00
C ALA A 41 -32.20 0.36 3.42
N LEU A 42 -31.50 -0.33 4.33
CA LEU A 42 -30.14 0.04 4.73
C LEU A 42 -29.17 -0.05 3.54
N CYS A 43 -29.16 -1.18 2.82
CA CYS A 43 -28.36 -1.36 1.62
C CYS A 43 -28.68 -0.30 0.57
N ALA A 44 -29.96 0.03 0.39
CA ALA A 44 -30.40 1.08 -0.53
C ALA A 44 -29.89 2.47 -0.14
N ARG A 45 -29.89 2.82 1.16
CA ARG A 45 -29.34 4.09 1.63
C ARG A 45 -27.83 4.18 1.41
N LEU A 46 -27.08 3.11 1.71
CA LEU A 46 -25.63 3.04 1.46
C LEU A 46 -25.31 3.19 -0.03
N ALA A 47 -26.04 2.48 -0.89
CA ALA A 47 -25.86 2.58 -2.34
C ALA A 47 -26.22 3.97 -2.90
N ALA A 48 -27.31 4.57 -2.41
CA ALA A 48 -27.67 5.93 -2.76
C ALA A 48 -26.57 6.91 -2.35
N GLU A 49 -25.98 6.75 -1.16
CA GLU A 49 -24.86 7.57 -0.74
C GLU A 49 -23.65 7.40 -1.67
N LEU A 50 -23.25 6.17 -2.01
CA LEU A 50 -22.17 5.90 -2.96
C LEU A 50 -22.39 6.58 -4.32
N ALA A 51 -23.64 6.56 -4.81
CA ALA A 51 -24.01 7.28 -6.03
C ALA A 51 -23.89 8.81 -5.90
N THR A 52 -24.21 9.38 -4.73
CA THR A 52 -24.01 10.82 -4.47
C THR A 52 -22.53 11.20 -4.32
N LEU A 53 -21.70 10.29 -3.82
CA LEU A 53 -20.26 10.48 -3.67
C LEU A 53 -19.50 10.31 -4.99
N GLY A 54 -20.16 9.77 -6.02
CA GLY A 54 -19.57 9.56 -7.35
C GLY A 54 -18.66 8.33 -7.43
N ALA A 55 -18.89 7.35 -6.56
CA ALA A 55 -18.13 6.08 -6.54
C ALA A 55 -18.49 5.14 -7.70
N LEU A 56 -19.63 5.37 -8.35
CA LEU A 56 -20.05 4.65 -9.56
C LEU A 56 -19.55 5.44 -10.77
N GLU A 57 -18.71 4.82 -11.60
CA GLU A 57 -18.25 5.40 -12.86
C GLU A 57 -19.48 5.75 -13.70
N ARG A 58 -19.79 7.04 -13.80
CA ARG A 58 -20.81 7.57 -14.70
C ARG A 58 -20.30 7.51 -16.13
N GLU A 59 -20.06 6.30 -16.65
CA GLU A 59 -20.10 6.10 -18.09
C GLU A 59 -21.56 6.24 -18.52
N ARG A 60 -21.94 7.51 -18.73
CA ARG A 60 -22.93 8.02 -19.67
C ARG A 60 -23.81 6.95 -20.33
N GLU A 61 -24.72 6.37 -19.58
CA GLU A 61 -25.96 5.81 -20.09
C GLU A 61 -26.98 5.80 -18.96
N GLU A 62 -28.14 6.38 -19.26
CA GLU A 62 -29.32 6.48 -18.39
C GLU A 62 -29.76 5.08 -17.96
N GLY A 63 -29.30 4.60 -16.81
CA GLY A 63 -29.68 3.24 -16.41
C GLY A 63 -29.25 2.71 -15.05
N THR A 64 -28.50 3.45 -14.22
CA THR A 64 -28.26 2.99 -12.83
C THR A 64 -29.52 3.24 -12.01
N GLU A 65 -30.47 2.30 -12.09
CA GLU A 65 -31.61 2.29 -11.20
C GLU A 65 -31.09 2.14 -9.76
N ALA A 66 -31.39 3.14 -8.93
CA ALA A 66 -31.06 3.09 -7.51
C ALA A 66 -31.63 1.81 -6.89
N LEU A 67 -30.87 1.18 -5.98
CA LEU A 67 -31.33 0.00 -5.25
C LEU A 67 -32.72 0.27 -4.64
N SER A 68 -33.70 -0.50 -5.08
CA SER A 68 -35.08 -0.38 -4.63
C SER A 68 -35.26 -1.10 -3.30
N ALA A 69 -35.74 -0.36 -2.30
CA ALA A 69 -36.15 -0.91 -1.00
C ALA A 69 -37.62 -1.37 -0.98
N GLY A 70 -38.27 -1.48 -2.14
CA GLY A 70 -39.73 -1.63 -2.25
C GLY A 70 -40.33 -2.78 -1.41
N ASP A 71 -41.61 -2.64 -1.04
CA ASP A 71 -42.33 -3.63 -0.21
C ASP A 71 -43.33 -4.48 -1.01
N GLY A 72 -43.14 -4.53 -2.34
CA GLY A 72 -44.05 -5.24 -3.25
C GLY A 72 -43.75 -6.74 -3.37
N PRO A 73 -44.72 -7.55 -3.84
CA PRO A 73 -44.47 -8.94 -4.21
C PRO A 73 -43.49 -8.98 -5.40
N GLY A 74 -42.26 -9.45 -5.18
CA GLY A 74 -41.16 -9.41 -6.16
C GLY A 74 -40.03 -8.44 -5.83
N ALA A 75 -40.15 -7.68 -4.73
CA ALA A 75 -39.16 -6.66 -4.39
C ALA A 75 -37.85 -7.23 -3.82
N GLU A 76 -37.83 -8.49 -3.38
CA GLU A 76 -36.60 -9.17 -2.99
C GLU A 76 -35.77 -9.54 -4.23
N GLU A 77 -36.41 -10.10 -5.27
CA GLU A 77 -35.76 -10.49 -6.52
C GLU A 77 -35.25 -9.26 -7.29
N GLU A 78 -36.03 -8.18 -7.33
CA GLU A 78 -35.62 -6.89 -7.89
C GLU A 78 -34.40 -6.31 -7.16
N PHE A 79 -34.45 -6.29 -5.82
CA PHE A 79 -33.34 -5.85 -4.99
C PHE A 79 -32.07 -6.67 -5.26
N LEU A 80 -32.17 -8.00 -5.30
CA LEU A 80 -31.03 -8.89 -5.54
C LEU A 80 -30.42 -8.67 -6.94
N ARG A 81 -31.26 -8.46 -7.96
CA ARG A 81 -30.82 -8.14 -9.32
C ARG A 81 -30.06 -6.81 -9.38
N GLN A 82 -30.59 -5.77 -8.75
CA GLN A 82 -29.96 -4.45 -8.71
C GLN A 82 -28.68 -4.47 -7.86
N LEU A 83 -28.67 -5.20 -6.74
CA LEU A 83 -27.51 -5.39 -5.88
C LEU A 83 -26.37 -6.07 -6.63
N ALA A 84 -26.65 -7.13 -7.39
CA ALA A 84 -25.64 -7.80 -8.22
C ALA A 84 -25.05 -6.87 -9.30
N GLY A 85 -25.85 -5.95 -9.84
CA GLY A 85 -25.38 -4.88 -10.73
C GLY A 85 -24.42 -3.93 -10.02
N LEU A 86 -24.86 -3.39 -8.88
CA LEU A 86 -24.07 -2.48 -8.06
C LEU A 86 -22.72 -3.09 -7.62
N LEU A 87 -22.72 -4.33 -7.15
CA LEU A 87 -21.49 -5.00 -6.72
C LEU A 87 -20.49 -5.22 -7.87
N ARG A 88 -20.99 -5.37 -9.10
CA ARG A 88 -20.15 -5.46 -10.29
C ARG A 88 -19.53 -4.12 -10.67
N GLU A 89 -20.31 -3.04 -10.57
CA GLU A 89 -19.84 -1.65 -10.77
C GLU A 89 -18.81 -1.25 -9.72
N LEU A 90 -19.01 -1.64 -8.46
CA LEU A 90 -18.07 -1.41 -7.35
C LEU A 90 -16.88 -2.39 -7.34
N HIS A 91 -16.78 -3.29 -8.33
CA HIS A 91 -15.73 -4.30 -8.42
C HIS A 91 -15.53 -5.12 -7.13
N CYS A 92 -16.63 -5.56 -6.52
CA CYS A 92 -16.58 -6.31 -5.27
C CYS A 92 -15.76 -7.62 -5.43
N PRO A 93 -14.77 -7.88 -4.56
CA PRO A 93 -13.86 -9.02 -4.68
C PRO A 93 -14.50 -10.37 -4.29
N ASP A 94 -15.66 -10.36 -3.63
CA ASP A 94 -16.35 -11.57 -3.19
C ASP A 94 -17.07 -12.25 -4.37
N ARG A 95 -16.54 -13.40 -4.79
CA ARG A 95 -17.06 -14.18 -5.92
C ARG A 95 -18.41 -14.84 -5.63
N GLU A 96 -18.73 -15.09 -4.37
CA GLU A 96 -20.01 -15.70 -3.96
C GLU A 96 -21.14 -14.66 -4.01
N LEU A 97 -20.82 -13.41 -3.69
CA LEU A 97 -21.76 -12.28 -3.76
C LEU A 97 -21.90 -11.68 -5.17
N CYS A 98 -20.87 -11.81 -6.01
CA CYS A 98 -20.91 -11.33 -7.41
C CYS A 98 -21.33 -12.42 -8.42
N GLY A 99 -21.53 -13.65 -7.95
CA GLY A 99 -21.87 -14.82 -8.77
C GLY A 99 -23.33 -14.86 -9.21
N GLY A 100 -23.68 -15.87 -10.02
CA GLY A 100 -25.03 -16.01 -10.60
C GLY A 100 -26.15 -16.33 -9.60
N ASP A 101 -25.83 -16.71 -8.36
CA ASP A 101 -26.81 -17.09 -7.33
C ASP A 101 -26.65 -16.25 -6.05
N CYS A 102 -26.67 -14.93 -6.21
CA CYS A 102 -26.62 -13.97 -5.08
C CYS A 102 -27.71 -14.25 -4.03
N ALA A 103 -28.86 -14.76 -4.47
CA ALA A 103 -29.99 -15.12 -3.63
C ALA A 103 -29.65 -16.25 -2.65
N ALA A 104 -28.99 -17.31 -3.13
CA ALA A 104 -28.56 -18.40 -2.26
C ALA A 104 -27.44 -17.96 -1.30
N SER A 105 -26.45 -17.20 -1.78
CA SER A 105 -25.34 -16.72 -0.96
C SER A 105 -25.82 -15.86 0.21
N LEU A 106 -26.72 -14.90 -0.04
CA LEU A 106 -27.20 -13.97 0.97
C LEU A 106 -28.20 -14.58 1.99
N ARG A 107 -28.57 -15.86 1.85
CA ARG A 107 -29.24 -16.61 2.92
C ARG A 107 -28.32 -16.91 4.08
N GLU A 108 -27.02 -16.99 3.84
CA GLU A 108 -26.03 -17.16 4.89
C GLU A 108 -25.75 -15.82 5.60
N PRO A 109 -25.72 -15.80 6.94
CA PRO A 109 -25.44 -14.59 7.70
C PRO A 109 -24.04 -14.04 7.41
N ASP A 110 -23.04 -14.90 7.23
CA ASP A 110 -21.68 -14.51 6.90
C ASP A 110 -21.59 -13.73 5.57
N ALA A 111 -22.36 -14.13 4.56
CA ALA A 111 -22.40 -13.45 3.28
C ALA A 111 -23.03 -12.05 3.40
N ARG A 112 -24.09 -11.91 4.21
CA ARG A 112 -24.71 -10.60 4.51
C ARG A 112 -23.77 -9.68 5.27
N LEU A 113 -23.01 -10.24 6.21
CA LEU A 113 -22.00 -9.52 6.97
C LEU A 113 -20.86 -9.02 6.07
N ARG A 114 -20.32 -9.90 5.19
CA ARG A 114 -19.30 -9.51 4.19
C ARG A 114 -19.82 -8.42 3.26
N LEU A 115 -21.07 -8.51 2.81
CA LEU A 115 -21.71 -7.46 2.02
C LEU A 115 -21.73 -6.12 2.77
N LEU A 116 -22.20 -6.09 4.01
CA LEU A 116 -22.29 -4.84 4.78
C LEU A 116 -20.91 -4.26 5.06
N ARG A 117 -19.91 -5.09 5.41
CA ARG A 117 -18.51 -4.64 5.57
C ARG A 117 -17.99 -3.99 4.31
N PHE A 118 -18.22 -4.63 3.17
CA PHE A 118 -17.82 -4.11 1.88
C PHE A 118 -18.50 -2.76 1.58
N LEU A 119 -19.82 -2.67 1.71
CA LEU A 119 -20.53 -1.40 1.47
C LEU A 119 -20.09 -0.29 2.44
N CYS A 120 -19.83 -0.61 3.71
CA CYS A 120 -19.30 0.35 4.67
C CYS A 120 -17.90 0.81 4.27
N SER A 121 -17.01 -0.11 3.89
CA SER A 121 -15.65 0.26 3.45
C SER A 121 -15.67 1.10 2.18
N GLU A 122 -16.57 0.80 1.24
CA GLU A 122 -16.73 1.61 0.03
C GLU A 122 -17.26 3.01 0.36
N VAL A 123 -18.23 3.15 1.28
CA VAL A 123 -18.72 4.47 1.70
C VAL A 123 -17.61 5.25 2.42
N GLN A 124 -16.86 4.61 3.30
CA GLN A 124 -15.69 5.20 3.97
C GLN A 124 -14.66 5.67 2.95
N ALA A 125 -14.31 4.83 1.98
CA ALA A 125 -13.36 5.14 0.92
C ALA A 125 -13.86 6.30 0.05
N ALA A 126 -15.13 6.27 -0.39
CA ALA A 126 -15.73 7.31 -1.21
C ALA A 126 -15.80 8.66 -0.47
N ARG A 127 -16.13 8.66 0.83
CA ARG A 127 -16.07 9.88 1.68
C ARG A 127 -14.64 10.40 1.79
N LEU A 128 -13.67 9.53 2.02
CA LEU A 128 -12.26 9.89 2.11
C LEU A 128 -11.73 10.44 0.79
N LEU A 129 -12.06 9.82 -0.34
CA LEU A 129 -11.70 10.29 -1.68
C LEU A 129 -12.33 11.65 -1.96
N ARG A 130 -13.61 11.86 -1.63
CA ARG A 130 -14.27 13.16 -1.77
C ARG A 130 -13.63 14.22 -0.88
N LEU A 131 -13.26 13.88 0.35
CA LEU A 131 -12.54 14.78 1.25
C LEU A 131 -11.15 15.10 0.67
N ARG A 132 -10.43 14.10 0.15
CA ARG A 132 -9.14 14.29 -0.52
C ARG A 132 -9.27 15.16 -1.77
N SER A 133 -10.29 14.98 -2.60
CA SER A 133 -10.57 15.88 -3.73
C SER A 133 -10.94 17.31 -3.30
N ARG A 134 -11.45 17.50 -2.07
CA ARG A 134 -11.65 18.83 -1.47
C ARG A 134 -10.36 19.43 -0.90
N LEU A 135 -9.46 18.59 -0.40
CA LEU A 135 -8.12 18.97 0.09
C LEU A 135 -7.07 19.09 -1.03
N ASP A 136 -7.36 18.52 -2.21
CA ASP A 136 -6.68 18.74 -3.48
C ASP A 136 -7.49 19.73 -4.35
N PRO A 137 -7.78 20.98 -3.91
CA PRO A 137 -8.28 21.96 -4.85
C PRO A 137 -7.13 22.35 -5.77
N ASN A 138 -7.29 22.05 -7.06
CA ASN A 138 -6.75 22.95 -8.08
C ASN A 138 -7.24 24.38 -7.73
N PRO A 139 -6.36 25.41 -7.70
CA PRO A 139 -6.60 26.61 -6.92
C PRO A 139 -7.58 27.52 -7.64
N GLU A 140 -8.83 27.54 -7.17
CA GLU A 140 -9.68 28.73 -7.28
C GLU A 140 -9.73 29.38 -5.89
N PRO A 141 -9.35 30.66 -5.77
CA PRO A 141 -9.05 31.28 -4.49
C PRO A 141 -10.35 31.62 -3.77
N SER A 142 -10.62 30.95 -2.65
CA SER A 142 -11.43 31.56 -1.60
C SER A 142 -10.57 31.75 -0.36
N CYS A 143 -10.19 33.01 -0.16
CA CYS A 143 -9.58 33.49 1.07
C CYS A 143 -10.49 33.16 2.25
N ARG A 144 -9.93 32.46 3.24
CA ARG A 144 -10.36 32.65 4.63
C ARG A 144 -9.12 32.73 5.51
N GLU A 145 -9.08 33.84 6.21
CA GLU A 145 -7.97 34.38 7.00
C GLU A 145 -7.70 33.52 8.24
N GLU A 146 -6.44 33.10 8.43
CA GLU A 146 -5.82 32.99 9.75
C GLU A 146 -4.42 33.61 9.66
N ALA A 147 -4.26 34.76 10.29
CA ALA A 147 -3.20 35.73 10.00
C ALA A 147 -1.89 35.55 10.81
N GLU A 148 -1.67 34.43 11.49
CA GLU A 148 -0.53 34.30 12.41
C GLU A 148 0.43 33.12 12.14
N GLU A 149 0.07 32.13 11.31
CA GLU A 149 0.97 31.00 10.94
C GLU A 149 1.64 31.13 9.56
N GLY A 150 1.36 32.22 8.83
CA GLY A 150 1.86 32.41 7.46
C GLY A 150 3.38 32.64 7.35
N SER A 151 4.04 33.14 8.40
CA SER A 151 5.47 33.48 8.35
C SER A 151 6.38 32.24 8.31
N GLY A 152 5.99 31.15 8.98
CA GLY A 152 6.78 29.91 9.03
C GLY A 152 6.78 29.20 7.68
N MET A 153 5.61 29.03 7.07
CA MET A 153 5.48 28.38 5.77
C MET A 153 6.22 29.14 4.66
N VAL A 154 6.11 30.48 4.63
CA VAL A 154 6.86 31.30 3.66
C VAL A 154 8.37 31.10 3.81
N GLN A 155 8.86 30.98 5.04
CA GLN A 155 10.28 30.72 5.30
C GLN A 155 10.72 29.34 4.79
N GLU A 156 9.92 28.30 5.00
CA GLU A 156 10.21 26.95 4.47
C GLU A 156 10.20 26.91 2.94
N LEU A 157 9.28 27.62 2.29
CA LEU A 157 9.26 27.75 0.84
C LEU A 157 10.51 28.47 0.32
N ILE A 158 10.96 29.52 1.01
CA ILE A 158 12.19 30.23 0.67
C ILE A 158 13.41 29.29 0.79
N LEU A 159 13.47 28.46 1.84
CA LEU A 159 14.55 27.48 2.02
C LEU A 159 14.53 26.42 0.91
N THR A 160 13.35 25.96 0.53
CA THR A 160 13.16 24.99 -0.56
C THR A 160 13.64 25.57 -1.89
N LEU A 161 13.23 26.80 -2.22
CA LEU A 161 13.70 27.52 -3.42
C LEU A 161 15.24 27.66 -3.44
N GLN A 162 15.85 27.96 -2.30
CA GLN A 162 17.32 28.05 -2.19
C GLN A 162 18.00 26.70 -2.40
N ALA A 163 17.47 25.62 -1.82
CA ALA A 163 18.00 24.27 -2.00
C ALA A 163 17.93 23.81 -3.47
N LEU A 164 16.89 24.25 -4.18
CA LEU A 164 16.72 24.02 -5.62
C LEU A 164 17.56 24.97 -6.51
N GLY A 165 18.33 25.89 -5.91
CA GLY A 165 19.18 26.84 -6.64
C GLY A 165 18.39 27.92 -7.39
N LEU A 166 17.14 28.17 -7.00
CA LEU A 166 16.26 29.14 -7.63
C LEU A 166 16.52 30.57 -7.10
N PRO A 167 16.23 31.61 -7.90
CA PRO A 167 16.44 32.99 -7.48
C PRO A 167 15.65 33.30 -6.21
N ARG A 168 16.26 34.08 -5.31
CA ARG A 168 15.59 34.47 -4.07
C ARG A 168 14.36 35.32 -4.39
N PRO A 169 13.19 35.00 -3.83
CA PRO A 169 12.00 35.81 -4.01
C PRO A 169 12.16 37.17 -3.31
N THR A 170 11.51 38.18 -3.86
CA THR A 170 11.41 39.53 -3.28
C THR A 170 10.75 39.50 -1.90
N ARG A 171 11.16 40.41 -1.00
CA ARG A 171 10.53 40.52 0.32
C ARG A 171 9.06 40.91 0.17
N GLY A 172 8.17 40.15 0.82
CA GLY A 172 6.73 40.36 0.75
C GLY A 172 6.01 39.58 -0.35
N THR A 173 6.72 38.70 -1.10
CA THR A 173 6.05 37.79 -2.04
C THR A 173 5.09 36.86 -1.27
N PRO A 174 3.80 36.79 -1.64
CA PRO A 174 2.84 35.94 -0.95
C PRO A 174 3.15 34.45 -1.18
N ALA A 175 2.81 33.59 -0.22
CA ALA A 175 3.08 32.15 -0.27
C ALA A 175 2.52 31.47 -1.55
N CYS A 176 1.35 31.91 -2.02
CA CYS A 176 0.73 31.38 -3.24
C CYS A 176 1.61 31.58 -4.48
N GLN A 177 2.27 32.74 -4.61
CA GLN A 177 3.17 33.02 -5.72
C GLN A 177 4.45 32.17 -5.63
N LEU A 178 4.97 31.94 -4.42
CA LEU A 178 6.11 31.05 -4.20
C LEU A 178 5.79 29.59 -4.58
N LEU A 179 4.59 29.11 -4.27
CA LEU A 179 4.14 27.77 -4.65
C LEU A 179 3.96 27.64 -6.16
N GLN A 180 3.36 28.64 -6.80
CA GLN A 180 3.25 28.68 -8.26
C GLN A 180 4.63 28.70 -8.93
N ASP A 181 5.55 29.51 -8.41
CA ASP A 181 6.92 29.57 -8.88
C ASP A 181 7.67 28.26 -8.65
N LEU A 182 7.40 27.51 -7.57
CA LEU A 182 7.96 26.18 -7.35
C LEU A 182 7.39 25.15 -8.34
N HIS A 183 6.06 25.14 -8.53
CA HIS A 183 5.37 24.21 -9.41
C HIS A 183 5.69 24.45 -10.89
N ALA A 184 5.86 25.71 -11.31
CA ALA A 184 6.20 26.06 -12.68
C ALA A 184 7.65 25.68 -13.06
N LYS A 185 8.50 25.29 -12.09
CA LYS A 185 9.90 25.00 -12.38
C LYS A 185 10.08 23.55 -12.81
N GLU A 186 10.45 23.41 -14.07
CA GLU A 186 10.92 22.16 -14.69
C GLU A 186 12.05 21.47 -13.89
N ALA A 187 12.81 22.23 -13.11
CA ALA A 187 13.84 21.71 -12.20
C ALA A 187 13.28 20.76 -11.13
N LEU A 188 12.07 21.02 -10.59
CA LEU A 188 11.46 20.15 -9.58
C LEU A 188 10.96 18.85 -10.22
N ALA A 189 10.33 18.95 -11.39
CA ALA A 189 9.88 17.80 -12.15
C ALA A 189 11.06 16.89 -12.54
N SER A 190 12.15 17.48 -13.07
CA SER A 190 13.35 16.74 -13.46
C SER A 190 14.09 16.12 -12.28
N LEU A 191 14.19 16.82 -11.14
CA LEU A 191 14.75 16.27 -9.91
C LEU A 191 13.91 15.10 -9.39
N SER A 192 12.58 15.24 -9.37
CA SER A 192 11.68 14.16 -8.95
C SER A 192 11.84 12.92 -9.84
N GLN A 193 11.97 13.12 -11.15
CA GLN A 193 12.17 12.04 -12.10
C GLN A 193 13.53 11.36 -11.88
N SER A 194 14.59 12.14 -11.71
CA SER A 194 15.94 11.61 -11.43
C SER A 194 15.97 10.78 -10.14
N LEU A 195 15.30 11.24 -9.08
CA LEU A 195 15.21 10.48 -7.82
C LEU A 195 14.40 9.18 -7.99
N ARG A 196 13.31 9.20 -8.76
CA ARG A 196 12.55 7.98 -9.09
C ARG A 196 13.40 6.99 -9.87
N ASP A 197 14.16 7.47 -10.87
CA ASP A 197 15.04 6.64 -11.67
C ASP A 197 16.14 6.01 -10.81
N GLN A 198 16.79 6.81 -9.94
CA GLN A 198 17.80 6.32 -9.00
C GLN A 198 17.24 5.28 -8.04
N TYR A 199 16.05 5.52 -7.48
CA TYR A 199 15.37 4.56 -6.61
C TYR A 199 15.03 3.27 -7.36
N GLY A 200 14.53 3.39 -8.60
CA GLY A 200 14.24 2.26 -9.49
C GLY A 200 15.48 1.42 -9.78
N CYS A 201 16.61 2.06 -10.12
CA CYS A 201 17.90 1.40 -10.31
C CYS A 201 18.34 0.64 -9.05
N ARG A 202 18.27 1.29 -7.87
CA ARG A 202 18.67 0.67 -6.60
C ARG A 202 17.77 -0.51 -6.25
N ARG A 203 16.44 -0.39 -6.44
CA ARG A 203 15.49 -1.48 -6.22
C ARG A 203 15.76 -2.64 -7.16
N SER A 204 15.96 -2.40 -8.45
CA SER A 204 16.26 -3.45 -9.42
C SER A 204 17.55 -4.19 -9.08
N LEU A 205 18.60 -3.46 -8.66
CA LEU A 205 19.85 -4.06 -8.23
C LEU A 205 19.66 -4.95 -6.98
N LEU A 206 18.92 -4.47 -5.99
CA LEU A 206 18.65 -5.23 -4.77
C LEU A 206 17.85 -6.52 -5.06
N LEU A 207 16.83 -6.43 -5.91
CA LEU A 207 16.04 -7.58 -6.34
C LEU A 207 16.90 -8.58 -7.13
N LYS A 208 17.64 -8.13 -8.15
CA LYS A 208 18.56 -9.01 -8.92
C LYS A 208 19.59 -9.69 -8.03
N ARG A 209 20.11 -8.98 -7.01
CA ARG A 209 21.04 -9.58 -6.06
C ARG A 209 20.37 -10.65 -5.21
N LEU A 210 19.12 -10.45 -4.79
CA LEU A 210 18.34 -11.45 -4.08
C LEU A 210 18.09 -12.69 -4.96
N ASP A 211 17.73 -12.48 -6.22
CA ASP A 211 17.48 -13.56 -7.19
C ASP A 211 18.75 -14.38 -7.43
N LEU A 212 19.90 -13.71 -7.62
CA LEU A 212 21.20 -14.38 -7.76
C LEU A 212 21.59 -15.14 -6.49
N THR A 213 21.31 -14.58 -5.30
CA THR A 213 21.57 -15.25 -4.03
C THR A 213 20.72 -16.51 -3.89
N THR A 214 19.43 -16.42 -4.22
CA THR A 214 18.49 -17.55 -4.19
C THR A 214 18.88 -18.61 -5.22
N SER A 215 19.23 -18.17 -6.43
CA SER A 215 19.67 -19.04 -7.53
C SER A 215 20.97 -19.78 -7.21
N ALA A 216 21.85 -19.22 -6.40
CA ALA A 216 23.09 -19.88 -5.98
C ALA A 216 22.81 -21.14 -5.12
N PHE A 217 21.71 -21.18 -4.37
CA PHE A 217 21.31 -22.38 -3.62
C PHE A 217 20.76 -23.50 -4.52
N HIS A 218 20.16 -23.14 -5.65
CA HIS A 218 19.68 -24.11 -6.66
C HIS A 218 20.72 -24.39 -7.75
N TRP A 219 21.97 -23.94 -7.56
CA TRP A 219 23.04 -24.23 -8.50
C TRP A 219 23.33 -25.73 -8.56
N SER A 220 23.21 -26.48 -7.46
CA SER A 220 23.35 -27.95 -7.44
C SER A 220 22.32 -28.61 -8.35
N ASP A 221 21.05 -28.26 -8.21
CA ASP A 221 19.94 -28.86 -8.95
C ASP A 221 20.02 -28.54 -10.44
N ARG A 222 20.37 -27.28 -10.77
CA ARG A 222 20.60 -26.85 -12.15
C ARG A 222 21.84 -27.49 -12.77
N ALA A 223 22.94 -27.60 -12.01
CA ALA A 223 24.16 -28.25 -12.46
C ALA A 223 23.96 -29.76 -12.65
N GLU A 224 23.16 -30.41 -11.80
CA GLU A 224 22.84 -31.82 -11.92
C GLU A 224 21.99 -32.13 -13.17
N VAL A 225 21.05 -31.25 -13.51
CA VAL A 225 20.25 -31.35 -14.74
C VAL A 225 21.07 -31.07 -16.00
N LEU A 226 22.00 -30.09 -15.97
CA LEU A 226 22.79 -29.69 -17.15
C LEU A 226 24.08 -30.50 -17.35
N MET A 227 24.72 -30.94 -16.28
CA MET A 227 26.06 -31.57 -16.31
C MET A 227 26.06 -33.01 -15.74
N GLY A 228 24.89 -33.54 -15.37
CA GLY A 228 24.79 -34.81 -14.63
C GLY A 228 25.24 -34.67 -13.18
N SER A 229 25.23 -35.76 -12.41
CA SER A 229 25.63 -35.74 -10.99
C SER A 229 27.08 -35.26 -10.86
N VAL A 230 27.27 -34.04 -10.36
CA VAL A 230 28.59 -33.42 -10.21
C VAL A 230 29.25 -33.97 -8.95
N PRO A 231 30.42 -34.63 -9.03
CA PRO A 231 31.09 -35.16 -7.85
C PRO A 231 31.39 -34.04 -6.86
N ASP A 232 31.15 -34.31 -5.58
CA ASP A 232 31.33 -33.34 -4.50
C ASP A 232 32.76 -32.78 -4.51
N ARG A 233 32.91 -31.50 -4.90
CA ARG A 233 34.22 -30.83 -5.04
C ARG A 233 34.67 -30.13 -3.77
N GLY A 234 33.92 -30.24 -2.69
CA GLY A 234 34.27 -29.66 -1.41
C GLY A 234 33.70 -30.52 -0.31
N GLY A 235 34.48 -31.52 0.12
CA GLY A 235 34.13 -32.34 1.27
C GLY A 235 33.73 -31.47 2.46
N ARG A 236 32.79 -31.97 3.28
CA ARG A 236 32.34 -31.25 4.46
C ARG A 236 33.56 -30.88 5.32
N PRO A 237 33.62 -29.69 5.95
CA PRO A 237 34.80 -29.25 6.70
C PRO A 237 35.33 -30.26 7.74
N ASN A 238 34.49 -31.18 8.21
CA ASN A 238 34.86 -32.23 9.16
C ASN A 238 35.41 -33.52 8.53
N GLU A 239 35.42 -33.65 7.20
CA GLU A 239 35.91 -34.82 6.43
C GLU A 239 37.29 -34.57 5.81
N LEU A 240 37.76 -33.32 5.81
CA LEU A 240 39.10 -32.93 5.36
C LEU A 240 40.10 -33.06 6.51
N GLU A 241 40.64 -34.26 6.73
CA GLU A 241 41.83 -34.40 7.56
C GLU A 241 43.03 -33.85 6.76
N ALA A 242 43.40 -32.60 7.02
CA ALA A 242 44.59 -32.03 6.40
C ALA A 242 45.82 -32.80 6.92
N PRO A 243 46.64 -33.44 6.06
CA PRO A 243 47.85 -34.07 6.53
C PRO A 243 48.75 -32.97 7.12
N MET A 244 48.92 -32.99 8.44
CA MET A 244 49.80 -32.05 9.13
C MET A 244 51.22 -32.18 8.55
N PRO A 245 51.79 -31.15 7.91
CA PRO A 245 53.16 -31.23 7.45
C PRO A 245 54.09 -31.23 8.67
N SER A 246 55.08 -32.12 8.70
CA SER A 246 56.10 -32.13 9.75
C SER A 246 56.96 -30.87 9.65
N TRP A 247 56.94 -30.02 10.69
CA TRP A 247 57.80 -28.85 10.76
C TRP A 247 59.23 -29.28 11.11
N GLN A 248 60.18 -29.12 10.19
CA GLN A 248 61.60 -29.26 10.48
C GLN A 248 62.13 -27.96 11.10
N SER A 249 62.83 -28.08 12.23
CA SER A 249 63.38 -26.93 12.96
C SER A 249 64.42 -26.19 12.12
N ARG A 250 64.18 -24.90 11.87
CA ARG A 250 65.00 -24.02 11.03
C ARG A 250 66.29 -23.54 11.73
N ARG A 251 66.96 -24.33 12.57
CA ARG A 251 68.22 -23.90 13.19
C ARG A 251 69.17 -25.06 13.52
N GLU A 252 69.70 -25.74 12.51
CA GLU A 252 71.05 -26.32 12.53
C GLU A 252 71.55 -26.36 11.07
N ASP A 253 72.08 -25.23 10.58
CA ASP A 253 73.46 -25.17 10.08
C ASP A 253 73.79 -23.80 9.48
N GLY A 254 74.97 -23.31 9.86
CA GLY A 254 75.44 -21.96 9.63
C GLY A 254 75.83 -21.66 8.19
N GLY A 255 75.60 -20.40 7.79
CA GLY A 255 76.12 -19.85 6.55
C GLY A 255 75.80 -18.36 6.46
N GLY A 256 76.65 -17.53 7.08
CA GLY A 256 76.40 -16.09 7.20
C GLY A 256 76.39 -15.34 5.87
N ARG A 257 75.66 -14.21 5.83
CA ARG A 257 76.10 -12.93 5.25
C ARG A 257 75.05 -11.81 5.42
N LYS A 258 75.50 -10.76 6.12
CA LYS A 258 75.11 -9.33 6.11
C LYS A 258 73.63 -8.95 6.23
N ALA A 259 73.33 -8.43 7.42
CA ALA A 259 72.20 -7.56 7.73
C ALA A 259 72.30 -6.21 6.98
N GLY A 260 71.19 -5.81 6.35
CA GLY A 260 70.88 -4.43 6.01
C GLY A 260 69.61 -4.03 6.75
N HIS A 261 69.75 -3.34 7.88
CA HIS A 261 68.70 -2.51 8.47
C HIS A 261 68.18 -1.52 7.42
N GLN A 262 66.90 -1.12 7.42
CA GLN A 262 66.45 0.20 7.94
C GLN A 262 64.94 0.23 8.21
N CYS A 263 64.61 0.90 9.31
CA CYS A 263 63.30 1.13 9.91
C CYS A 263 62.62 2.36 9.29
N TRP A 264 61.29 2.34 9.12
CA TRP A 264 60.50 3.56 8.88
C TRP A 264 59.54 3.80 10.04
N GLY A 265 59.87 4.80 10.85
CA GLY A 265 59.12 5.23 12.02
C GLY A 265 57.89 6.08 11.68
N ARG A 266 56.81 5.85 12.43
CA ARG A 266 55.57 6.64 12.46
C ARG A 266 55.84 8.08 12.93
N LYS A 267 55.49 9.07 12.12
CA LYS A 267 55.38 10.48 12.53
C LYS A 267 53.93 10.79 12.91
N LYS A 268 53.64 10.91 14.22
CA LYS A 268 52.42 11.57 14.72
C LYS A 268 52.67 13.07 14.75
N LYS A 269 51.80 13.86 14.13
CA LYS A 269 51.75 15.33 14.25
C LYS A 269 50.55 15.70 15.09
N LYS A 270 50.75 16.43 16.19
CA LYS A 270 49.75 17.31 16.79
C LYS A 270 50.44 18.37 17.64
N LYS A 271 50.43 19.62 17.18
CA LYS A 271 49.71 20.70 17.84
C LYS A 271 49.55 21.84 16.84
#